data_AF-A0A4Q6ARC9-F1
#
_entry.id   AF-A0A4Q6ARC9-F1
#
_cell.length_a   1.000
_cell.length_b   1.000
_cell.length_c   1.000
_cell.angle_alpha   90.00
_cell.angle_beta   90.00
_cell.angle_gamma   90.00
#
_symmetry.space_group_name_H-M   'P 1'
#
loop_
_entity.id
_entity.type
_entity.pdbx_description
1 polymer ?
#
loop_
_entity_poly.entity_id
_entity_poly.type
_entity_poly.pdbx_seq_one_letter_code
_entity_poly.pdbx_strand_id
1 'polypeptide(L)'
;MKKLLILAAAFAVSTAGPALAQETKTKTNKKGDTKIKSGDTKIKIDREDNEVKIKNGDTKEKISLSRPVDYDAMGFKRTTGGLLYKFIVDAPGSNSPKLGDNVEMHINTHIGDSSLFNSRKLNNNQPVPFQIMAPSFKGDLVEGFMLMTPGDSAVFMVSVDSLMHSGAQLLPWMKAGDMIEYEVALVTVKSQETMKAEAEMKSAGQKKTDDSLLQDYFKKNKIKATKTASGLYYVVTKKGTGPTPKAGEKITVNYTGKTMDGTKFDSNVDSAFNHVQPFSFNVGQRQVIAGWDEGLMLLNKGGKATLYIPSGLAYGERSPSPKIPANGILIFDVEVTEITPAAPANVPPGHSEGDGHRH
;
A
#
# COMPACT_ATOMS: atom_id res chain seq x y z
N MET A 1 28.70 19.09 -34.82
CA MET A 1 28.63 20.26 -33.90
C MET A 1 28.87 21.61 -34.58
N LYS A 2 29.97 21.87 -35.32
CA LYS A 2 30.15 23.13 -36.07
C LYS A 2 28.97 23.48 -37.02
N LYS A 3 28.41 22.49 -37.73
CA LYS A 3 27.21 22.66 -38.57
C LYS A 3 25.94 23.04 -37.77
N LEU A 4 25.82 22.61 -36.51
CA LEU A 4 24.67 22.89 -35.65
C LEU A 4 24.71 24.32 -35.09
N LEU A 5 25.92 24.81 -34.74
CA LEU A 5 26.14 26.21 -34.34
C LEU A 5 25.90 27.19 -35.50
N ILE A 6 26.26 26.83 -36.73
CA ILE A 6 25.99 27.65 -37.93
C ILE A 6 24.48 27.72 -38.19
N LEU A 7 23.76 26.61 -37.98
CA LEU A 7 22.31 26.55 -38.16
C LEU A 7 21.56 27.34 -37.06
N ALA A 8 22.02 27.28 -35.81
CA ALA A 8 21.49 28.08 -34.70
C ALA A 8 21.76 29.58 -34.87
N ALA A 9 22.95 29.94 -35.36
CA ALA A 9 23.28 31.32 -35.73
C ALA A 9 22.42 31.81 -36.90
N ALA A 10 22.19 30.98 -37.93
CA ALA A 10 21.34 31.32 -39.07
C ALA A 10 19.85 31.47 -38.68
N PHE A 11 19.35 30.63 -37.78
CA PHE A 11 17.98 30.69 -37.27
C PHE A 11 17.74 31.91 -36.38
N ALA A 12 18.67 32.23 -35.47
CA ALA A 12 18.61 33.44 -34.64
C ALA A 12 18.78 34.73 -35.46
N VAL A 13 19.47 34.66 -36.60
CA VAL A 13 19.60 35.75 -37.58
C VAL A 13 18.31 35.93 -38.38
N SER A 14 17.57 34.86 -38.73
CA SER A 14 16.33 34.97 -39.49
C SER A 14 15.14 35.48 -38.66
N THR A 15 15.13 35.25 -37.34
CA THR A 15 14.07 35.76 -36.45
C THR A 15 14.24 37.22 -36.06
N ALA A 16 15.43 37.81 -36.23
CA ALA A 16 15.72 39.20 -35.90
C ALA A 16 15.26 40.24 -36.97
N GLY A 17 14.66 39.80 -38.07
CA GLY A 17 14.21 40.67 -39.16
C GLY A 17 15.34 41.22 -40.05
N PRO A 18 15.04 41.95 -41.14
CA PRO A 18 16.00 42.32 -42.20
C PRO A 18 17.09 43.36 -41.81
N ALA A 19 17.29 43.64 -40.52
CA ALA A 19 18.25 44.64 -40.04
C ALA A 19 19.71 44.12 -39.94
N LEU A 20 20.12 43.16 -40.79
CA LEU A 20 21.44 42.53 -40.76
C LEU A 20 22.26 42.80 -42.03
N ALA A 21 22.27 44.07 -42.47
CA ALA A 21 23.25 44.60 -43.43
C ALA A 21 24.48 45.22 -42.74
N GLN A 22 24.63 45.10 -41.41
CA GLN A 22 25.77 45.64 -40.65
C GLN A 22 26.82 44.58 -40.33
N GLU A 23 28.08 45.02 -40.21
CA GLU A 23 29.25 44.16 -39.91
C GLU A 23 29.01 43.25 -38.70
N THR A 24 29.04 41.95 -38.94
CA THR A 24 28.88 40.95 -37.89
C THR A 24 30.23 40.57 -37.31
N LYS A 25 30.44 40.78 -36.00
CA LYS A 25 31.67 40.36 -35.31
C LYS A 25 31.42 39.06 -34.54
N THR A 26 32.12 38.01 -34.95
CA THR A 26 32.03 36.68 -34.33
C THR A 26 33.33 36.35 -33.59
N LYS A 27 33.24 35.92 -32.33
CA LYS A 27 34.38 35.47 -31.53
C LYS A 27 34.04 34.19 -30.79
N THR A 28 34.85 33.16 -30.98
CA THR A 28 34.70 31.86 -30.31
C THR A 28 35.88 31.64 -29.36
N ASN A 29 35.60 31.23 -28.11
CA ASN A 29 36.66 30.96 -27.12
C ASN A 29 37.19 29.52 -27.23
N LYS A 30 38.25 29.20 -26.45
CA LYS A 30 38.85 27.86 -26.41
C LYS A 30 37.92 26.78 -25.86
N LYS A 31 36.87 27.15 -25.10
CA LYS A 31 35.82 26.24 -24.61
C LYS A 31 34.73 25.97 -25.65
N GLY A 32 34.74 26.68 -26.78
CA GLY A 32 33.77 26.53 -27.85
C GLY A 32 32.52 27.39 -27.71
N ASP A 33 32.47 28.33 -26.76
CA ASP A 33 31.40 29.32 -26.66
C ASP A 33 31.57 30.36 -27.76
N THR A 34 30.47 30.72 -28.41
CA THR A 34 30.47 31.69 -29.51
C THR A 34 29.70 32.94 -29.11
N LYS A 35 30.34 34.10 -29.28
CA LYS A 35 29.69 35.41 -29.17
C LYS A 35 29.56 36.02 -30.56
N ILE A 36 28.35 36.44 -30.90
CA ILE A 36 28.03 37.13 -32.15
C ILE A 36 27.49 38.51 -31.77
N LYS A 37 28.05 39.56 -32.35
CA LYS A 37 27.52 40.93 -32.22
C LYS A 37 27.17 41.46 -33.60
N SER A 38 25.94 41.97 -33.74
CA SER A 38 25.48 42.65 -34.94
C SER A 38 24.56 43.80 -34.54
N GLY A 39 24.95 45.04 -34.85
CA GLY A 39 24.28 46.24 -34.31
C GLY A 39 24.19 46.20 -32.78
N ASP A 40 22.98 46.43 -32.25
CA ASP A 40 22.65 46.36 -30.81
C ASP A 40 22.34 44.94 -30.30
N THR A 41 22.30 43.96 -31.21
CA THR A 41 22.05 42.56 -30.88
C THR A 41 23.35 41.83 -30.50
N LYS A 42 23.33 41.19 -29.34
CA LYS A 42 24.38 40.31 -28.82
C LYS A 42 23.81 38.91 -28.62
N ILE A 43 24.39 37.93 -29.29
CA ILE A 43 24.06 36.52 -29.14
C ILE A 43 25.24 35.84 -28.45
N LYS A 44 25.00 35.14 -27.33
CA LYS A 44 25.96 34.24 -26.67
C LYS A 44 25.44 32.81 -26.81
N ILE A 45 26.22 31.96 -27.44
CA ILE A 45 25.99 30.52 -27.51
C ILE A 45 26.91 29.88 -26.47
N ASP A 46 26.32 29.31 -25.43
CA ASP A 46 27.01 28.61 -24.36
C ASP A 46 27.03 27.12 -24.65
N ARG A 47 28.23 26.56 -24.81
CA ARG A 47 28.37 25.18 -25.28
C ARG A 47 28.17 24.16 -24.16
N GLU A 48 28.56 24.50 -22.94
CA GLU A 48 28.42 23.61 -21.77
C GLU A 48 26.96 23.57 -21.29
N ASP A 49 26.29 24.72 -21.25
CA ASP A 49 24.89 24.80 -20.84
C ASP A 49 23.89 24.43 -21.96
N ASN A 50 24.38 24.23 -23.19
CA ASN A 50 23.56 24.02 -24.38
C ASN A 50 22.46 25.09 -24.54
N GLU A 51 22.83 26.36 -24.39
CA GLU A 51 21.92 27.51 -24.34
C GLU A 51 22.34 28.62 -25.32
N VAL A 52 21.37 29.26 -25.97
CA VAL A 52 21.54 30.54 -26.67
C VAL A 52 20.90 31.64 -25.85
N LYS A 53 21.68 32.67 -25.50
CA LYS A 53 21.21 33.89 -24.85
C LYS A 53 21.27 35.03 -25.88
N ILE A 54 20.13 35.61 -26.21
CA ILE A 54 19.99 36.73 -27.14
C ILE A 54 19.70 37.99 -26.30
N LYS A 55 20.43 39.07 -26.56
CA LYS A 55 20.15 40.39 -25.99
C LYS A 55 20.08 41.42 -27.10
N ASN A 56 18.95 42.11 -27.23
CA ASN A 56 18.76 43.20 -28.20
C ASN A 56 18.22 44.42 -27.45
N GLY A 57 19.04 45.48 -27.30
CA GLY A 57 18.72 46.58 -26.40
C GLY A 57 18.51 46.11 -24.95
N ASP A 58 17.35 46.41 -24.36
CA ASP A 58 16.96 45.98 -23.01
C ASP A 58 16.30 44.58 -23.00
N THR A 59 15.88 44.07 -24.15
CA THR A 59 15.24 42.75 -24.27
C THR A 59 16.28 41.64 -24.15
N LYS A 60 16.01 40.66 -23.29
CA LYS A 60 16.82 39.44 -23.12
C LYS A 60 15.95 38.22 -23.35
N GLU A 61 16.41 37.31 -24.19
CA GLU A 61 15.76 36.04 -24.50
C GLU A 61 16.73 34.88 -24.31
N LYS A 62 16.23 33.73 -23.86
CA LYS A 62 17.02 32.53 -23.58
C LYS A 62 16.37 31.33 -24.26
N ILE A 63 17.13 30.64 -25.10
CA ILE A 63 16.68 29.51 -25.91
C ILE A 63 17.57 28.30 -25.58
N SER A 64 16.99 27.18 -25.15
CA SER A 64 17.73 25.93 -24.98
C SER A 64 17.99 25.26 -26.34
N LEU A 65 19.18 24.74 -26.55
CA LEU A 65 19.62 24.05 -27.78
C LEU A 65 19.44 22.53 -27.70
N SER A 66 18.93 21.99 -26.59
CA SER A 66 18.52 20.59 -26.56
C SER A 66 17.38 20.41 -27.55
N ARG A 67 17.60 19.65 -28.62
CA ARG A 67 16.47 19.14 -29.39
C ARG A 67 15.64 18.30 -28.42
N PRO A 68 14.32 18.53 -28.32
CA PRO A 68 13.47 17.64 -27.54
C PRO A 68 13.69 16.21 -28.05
N VAL A 69 13.90 15.28 -27.11
CA VAL A 69 14.09 13.86 -27.45
C VAL A 69 12.82 13.38 -28.15
N ASP A 70 12.98 12.89 -29.37
CA ASP A 70 11.87 12.38 -30.18
C ASP A 70 11.60 10.93 -29.78
N TYR A 71 10.85 10.78 -28.69
CA TYR A 71 10.48 9.47 -28.14
C TYR A 71 9.64 8.63 -29.11
N ASP A 72 8.85 9.28 -29.97
CA ASP A 72 8.02 8.60 -30.95
C ASP A 72 8.91 7.94 -32.03
N ALA A 73 9.93 8.67 -32.51
CA ALA A 73 10.95 8.11 -33.42
C ALA A 73 11.78 6.98 -32.77
N MET A 74 11.89 6.95 -31.45
CA MET A 74 12.55 5.88 -30.68
C MET A 74 11.63 4.67 -30.41
N GLY A 75 10.38 4.73 -30.86
CA GLY A 75 9.38 3.66 -30.73
C GLY A 75 8.69 3.62 -29.37
N PHE A 76 8.73 4.70 -28.60
CA PHE A 76 7.88 4.83 -27.41
C PHE A 76 6.45 5.15 -27.82
N LYS A 77 5.53 4.67 -27.01
CA LYS A 77 4.10 4.96 -27.05
C LYS A 77 3.71 5.74 -25.80
N ARG A 78 2.51 6.31 -25.79
CA ARG A 78 1.96 7.04 -24.63
C ARG A 78 0.69 6.39 -24.13
N THR A 79 0.56 6.30 -22.82
CA THR A 79 -0.72 5.98 -22.17
C THR A 79 -1.65 7.20 -22.18
N THR A 80 -2.91 7.01 -21.78
CA THR A 80 -3.89 8.10 -21.67
C THR A 80 -3.45 9.20 -20.69
N GLY A 81 -2.84 8.84 -19.56
CA GLY A 81 -2.25 9.79 -18.62
C GLY A 81 -0.90 10.36 -19.06
N GLY A 82 -0.36 9.90 -20.19
CA GLY A 82 0.85 10.45 -20.80
C GLY A 82 2.15 9.78 -20.39
N LEU A 83 2.10 8.62 -19.72
CA LEU A 83 3.29 7.81 -19.45
C LEU A 83 3.87 7.33 -20.78
N LEU A 84 5.16 7.59 -20.98
CA LEU A 84 5.91 7.07 -22.12
C LEU A 84 6.35 5.64 -21.82
N TYR A 85 6.12 4.73 -22.75
CA TYR A 85 6.50 3.33 -22.59
C TYR A 85 6.98 2.67 -23.88
N LYS A 86 7.81 1.64 -23.74
CA LYS A 86 8.23 0.77 -24.84
C LYS A 86 8.43 -0.65 -24.33
N PHE A 87 7.72 -1.62 -24.89
CA PHE A 87 7.97 -3.03 -24.60
C PHE A 87 9.31 -3.48 -25.21
N ILE A 88 10.10 -4.17 -24.40
CA ILE A 88 11.33 -4.86 -24.78
C ILE A 88 11.03 -6.34 -25.06
N VAL A 89 10.23 -6.95 -24.19
CA VAL A 89 9.64 -8.28 -24.39
C VAL A 89 8.14 -8.14 -24.18
N ASP A 90 7.38 -8.57 -25.19
CA ASP A 90 5.91 -8.66 -25.19
C ASP A 90 5.58 -10.15 -25.28
N ALA A 91 5.52 -10.78 -24.11
CA ALA A 91 5.25 -12.20 -23.96
C ALA A 91 3.75 -12.47 -24.17
N PRO A 92 3.38 -13.60 -24.78
CA PRO A 92 1.97 -13.93 -24.95
C PRO A 92 1.32 -14.14 -23.58
N GLY A 93 0.36 -13.29 -23.23
CA GLY A 93 -0.35 -13.36 -21.97
C GLY A 93 -1.69 -12.61 -22.01
N SER A 94 -2.57 -12.91 -21.05
CA SER A 94 -3.88 -12.26 -20.92
C SER A 94 -4.16 -11.75 -19.50
N ASN A 95 -3.22 -11.95 -18.57
CA ASN A 95 -3.39 -11.65 -17.16
C ASN A 95 -2.72 -10.33 -16.78
N SER A 96 -3.19 -9.23 -17.38
CA SER A 96 -2.68 -7.90 -17.03
C SER A 96 -3.13 -7.49 -15.62
N PRO A 97 -2.25 -6.83 -14.85
CA PRO A 97 -2.57 -6.40 -13.49
C PRO A 97 -3.77 -5.45 -13.44
N LYS A 98 -4.61 -5.59 -12.41
CA LYS A 98 -5.72 -4.69 -12.09
C LYS A 98 -5.49 -3.99 -10.76
N LEU A 99 -6.29 -2.96 -10.48
CA LEU A 99 -6.23 -2.23 -9.21
C LEU A 99 -6.42 -3.17 -8.01
N GLY A 100 -5.47 -3.09 -7.09
CA GLY A 100 -5.32 -3.84 -5.86
C GLY A 100 -4.73 -5.24 -6.00
N ASP A 101 -4.40 -5.68 -7.22
CA ASP A 101 -3.64 -6.91 -7.43
C ASP A 101 -2.22 -6.77 -6.89
N ASN A 102 -1.65 -7.88 -6.46
CA ASN A 102 -0.26 -7.96 -6.04
C ASN A 102 0.57 -8.51 -7.20
N VAL A 103 1.66 -7.82 -7.52
CA VAL A 103 2.57 -8.19 -8.60
C VAL A 103 3.97 -8.34 -8.08
N GLU A 104 4.75 -9.22 -8.68
CA GLU A 104 6.18 -9.35 -8.42
C GLU A 104 6.94 -8.94 -9.67
N MET A 105 7.89 -8.03 -9.55
CA MET A 105 8.64 -7.52 -10.69
C MET A 105 10.10 -7.23 -10.36
N HIS A 106 10.93 -7.14 -11.39
CA HIS A 106 12.25 -6.53 -11.29
C HIS A 106 12.18 -5.10 -11.81
N ILE A 107 12.86 -4.18 -11.11
CA ILE A 107 12.92 -2.77 -11.48
C ILE A 107 14.37 -2.32 -11.45
N ASN A 108 14.78 -1.65 -12.52
CA ASN A 108 16.03 -0.92 -12.63
C ASN A 108 15.68 0.52 -13.00
N THR A 109 16.19 1.49 -12.26
CA THR A 109 15.83 2.89 -12.41
C THR A 109 17.08 3.72 -12.66
N HIS A 110 17.03 4.57 -13.68
CA HIS A 110 18.10 5.50 -14.04
C HIS A 110 17.56 6.89 -14.35
N ILE A 111 18.44 7.87 -14.33
CA ILE A 111 18.18 9.22 -14.81
C ILE A 111 19.47 9.74 -15.45
N GLY A 112 19.41 9.99 -16.76
CA GLY A 112 20.63 10.11 -17.56
C GLY A 112 21.55 8.90 -17.37
N ASP A 113 22.85 9.16 -17.17
CA ASP A 113 23.85 8.10 -16.98
C ASP A 113 23.92 7.57 -15.53
N SER A 114 23.09 8.09 -14.62
CA SER A 114 23.11 7.73 -13.20
C SER A 114 22.08 6.66 -12.86
N SER A 115 22.52 5.58 -12.21
CA SER A 115 21.63 4.55 -11.67
C SER A 115 21.11 4.94 -10.29
N LEU A 116 19.79 4.91 -10.13
CA LEU A 116 19.09 5.20 -8.88
C LEU A 116 18.82 3.94 -8.06
N PHE A 117 18.38 2.88 -8.73
CA PHE A 117 17.89 1.68 -8.06
C PHE A 117 18.03 0.45 -8.96
N ASN A 118 18.34 -0.70 -8.37
CA ASN A 118 18.36 -1.97 -9.09
C ASN A 118 17.91 -3.10 -8.16
N SER A 119 16.68 -3.59 -8.35
CA SER A 119 16.10 -4.60 -7.45
C SER A 119 16.84 -5.94 -7.50
N ARG A 120 17.41 -6.32 -8.66
CA ARG A 120 18.15 -7.58 -8.79
C ARG A 120 19.41 -7.59 -7.93
N LYS A 121 20.15 -6.47 -7.92
CA LYS A 121 21.37 -6.32 -7.10
C LYS A 121 21.05 -6.25 -5.61
N LEU A 122 19.96 -5.57 -5.24
CA LEU A 122 19.62 -5.31 -3.84
C LEU A 122 18.86 -6.47 -3.18
N ASN A 123 18.16 -7.29 -3.95
CA ASN A 123 17.28 -8.33 -3.43
C ASN A 123 17.72 -9.76 -3.81
N ASN A 124 19.03 -10.01 -3.96
CA ASN A 124 19.58 -11.32 -4.34
C ASN A 124 18.89 -11.95 -5.56
N ASN A 125 18.64 -11.12 -6.58
CA ASN A 125 17.92 -11.47 -7.81
C ASN A 125 16.48 -11.99 -7.60
N GLN A 126 15.87 -11.76 -6.44
CA GLN A 126 14.44 -12.01 -6.20
C GLN A 126 13.61 -10.81 -6.67
N PRO A 127 12.42 -11.04 -7.25
CA PRO A 127 11.53 -9.95 -7.61
C PRO A 127 11.00 -9.25 -6.35
N VAL A 128 10.60 -8.00 -6.51
CA VAL A 128 10.04 -7.18 -5.43
C VAL A 128 8.52 -7.11 -5.57
N PRO A 129 7.77 -7.28 -4.46
CA PRO A 129 6.32 -7.23 -4.50
C PRO A 129 5.82 -5.78 -4.53
N PHE A 130 4.82 -5.51 -5.36
CA PHE A 130 4.08 -4.25 -5.40
C PHE A 130 2.58 -4.53 -5.42
N GLN A 131 1.81 -3.69 -4.76
CA GLN A 131 0.37 -3.66 -4.94
C GLN A 131 0.03 -2.59 -5.97
N ILE A 132 -0.77 -2.95 -6.97
CA ILE A 132 -1.23 -2.00 -7.99
C ILE A 132 -2.23 -1.05 -7.35
N MET A 133 -1.84 0.20 -7.12
CA MET A 133 -2.73 1.24 -6.61
C MET A 133 -3.22 2.13 -7.75
N ALA A 134 -4.20 2.99 -7.52
CA ALA A 134 -4.61 3.95 -8.54
C ALA A 134 -3.45 4.90 -8.88
N PRO A 135 -3.28 5.30 -10.16
CA PRO A 135 -2.30 6.32 -10.56
C PRO A 135 -2.42 7.58 -9.70
N SER A 136 -1.29 8.05 -9.17
CA SER A 136 -1.25 9.16 -8.21
C SER A 136 -0.91 10.51 -8.87
N PHE A 137 -0.36 10.48 -10.08
CA PHE A 137 -0.01 11.66 -10.87
C PHE A 137 -0.10 11.37 -12.37
N LYS A 138 0.07 12.42 -13.18
CA LYS A 138 0.04 12.32 -14.64
C LYS A 138 1.27 11.56 -15.18
N GLY A 139 1.05 10.45 -15.87
CA GLY A 139 2.12 9.61 -16.39
C GLY A 139 2.75 8.73 -15.31
N ASP A 140 1.93 8.19 -14.43
CA ASP A 140 2.33 7.27 -13.36
C ASP A 140 2.65 5.88 -13.93
N LEU A 141 3.67 5.23 -13.40
CA LEU A 141 4.13 3.90 -13.80
C LEU A 141 3.03 2.84 -13.74
N VAL A 142 2.07 3.00 -12.81
CA VAL A 142 0.91 2.11 -12.69
C VAL A 142 0.20 1.95 -14.04
N GLU A 143 0.05 3.02 -14.81
CA GLU A 143 -0.59 2.95 -16.13
C GLU A 143 0.15 1.98 -17.07
N GLY A 144 1.47 1.96 -16.97
CA GLY A 144 2.34 1.04 -17.70
C GLY A 144 2.25 -0.39 -17.18
N PHE A 145 2.27 -0.57 -15.85
CA PHE A 145 2.16 -1.90 -15.23
C PHE A 145 0.87 -2.62 -15.64
N MET A 146 -0.24 -1.88 -15.74
CA MET A 146 -1.55 -2.41 -16.15
C MET A 146 -1.62 -2.79 -17.63
N LEU A 147 -0.63 -2.43 -18.46
CA LEU A 147 -0.51 -2.87 -19.86
C LEU A 147 0.30 -4.16 -19.99
N MET A 148 1.11 -4.50 -18.99
CA MET A 148 2.01 -5.65 -19.05
C MET A 148 1.27 -6.96 -18.70
N THR A 149 1.88 -8.09 -19.04
CA THR A 149 1.52 -9.44 -18.62
C THR A 149 2.75 -10.16 -18.06
N PRO A 150 2.59 -11.23 -17.24
CA PRO A 150 3.71 -12.01 -16.74
C PRO A 150 4.65 -12.49 -17.87
N GLY A 151 5.94 -12.17 -17.74
CA GLY A 151 6.97 -12.44 -18.75
C GLY A 151 7.36 -11.20 -19.57
N ASP A 152 6.56 -10.14 -19.52
CA ASP A 152 6.89 -8.90 -20.22
C ASP A 152 8.06 -8.17 -19.58
N SER A 153 8.77 -7.41 -20.41
CA SER A 153 9.64 -6.33 -19.95
C SER A 153 9.41 -5.07 -20.77
N ALA A 154 9.47 -3.93 -20.10
CA ALA A 154 9.23 -2.63 -20.72
C ALA A 154 10.13 -1.56 -20.09
N VAL A 155 10.37 -0.51 -20.88
CA VAL A 155 10.99 0.73 -20.43
C VAL A 155 9.90 1.78 -20.32
N PHE A 156 9.82 2.43 -19.16
CA PHE A 156 8.90 3.53 -18.89
C PHE A 156 9.67 4.81 -18.61
N MET A 157 9.18 5.94 -19.14
CA MET A 157 9.78 7.26 -18.87
C MET A 157 8.81 8.11 -18.06
N VAL A 158 9.21 8.47 -16.84
CA VAL A 158 8.45 9.33 -15.93
C VAL A 158 9.10 10.70 -15.88
N SER A 159 8.30 11.76 -16.00
CA SER A 159 8.80 13.13 -15.89
C SER A 159 9.03 13.52 -14.43
N VAL A 160 10.18 14.14 -14.15
CA VAL A 160 10.46 14.75 -12.84
C VAL A 160 9.45 15.86 -12.52
N ASP A 161 8.93 16.57 -13.53
CA ASP A 161 7.86 17.55 -13.34
C ASP A 161 6.60 16.93 -12.76
N SER A 162 6.15 15.79 -13.29
CA SER A 162 4.98 15.09 -12.74
C SER A 162 5.20 14.65 -11.28
N LEU A 163 6.40 14.17 -10.95
CA LEU A 163 6.75 13.76 -9.59
C LEU A 163 6.82 14.93 -8.61
N MET A 164 7.29 16.11 -9.03
CA MET A 164 7.26 17.32 -8.19
C MET A 164 5.82 17.70 -7.82
N HIS A 165 4.89 17.60 -8.77
CA HIS A 165 3.48 17.92 -8.53
C HIS A 165 2.77 16.86 -7.68
N SER A 166 3.30 15.63 -7.59
CA SER A 166 2.75 14.57 -6.72
C SER A 166 3.17 14.73 -5.25
N GLY A 167 4.07 15.67 -4.93
CA GLY A 167 4.64 15.83 -3.59
C GLY A 167 5.72 14.80 -3.24
N ALA A 168 6.26 14.08 -4.25
CA ALA A 168 7.36 13.14 -4.03
C ALA A 168 8.64 13.87 -3.62
N GLN A 169 9.38 13.31 -2.66
CA GLN A 169 10.68 13.85 -2.27
C GLN A 169 11.72 13.51 -3.34
N LEU A 170 12.24 14.55 -4.00
CA LEU A 170 13.28 14.41 -5.00
C LEU A 170 14.68 14.47 -4.39
N LEU A 171 15.61 13.74 -4.99
CA LEU A 171 17.04 13.88 -4.71
C LEU A 171 17.50 15.28 -5.13
N PRO A 172 18.40 15.93 -4.37
CA PRO A 172 18.75 17.35 -4.58
C PRO A 172 19.30 17.72 -5.95
N TRP A 173 19.80 16.74 -6.71
CA TRP A 173 20.42 16.93 -8.01
C TRP A 173 19.45 16.75 -9.19
N MET A 174 18.23 16.22 -8.96
CA MET A 174 17.19 16.06 -9.99
C MET A 174 16.54 17.40 -10.32
N LYS A 175 16.27 17.64 -11.61
CA LYS A 175 15.76 18.93 -12.10
C LYS A 175 14.46 18.78 -12.88
N ALA A 176 13.67 19.86 -12.87
CA ALA A 176 12.54 20.03 -13.77
C ALA A 176 12.95 19.78 -15.23
N GLY A 177 12.12 19.06 -15.99
CA GLY A 177 12.39 18.65 -17.36
C GLY A 177 13.15 17.33 -17.51
N ASP A 178 13.74 16.79 -16.45
CA ASP A 178 14.40 15.49 -16.51
C ASP A 178 13.39 14.34 -16.65
N MET A 179 13.81 13.26 -17.29
CA MET A 179 13.05 12.02 -17.41
C MET A 179 13.76 10.90 -16.66
N ILE A 180 13.03 10.21 -15.80
CA ILE A 180 13.49 9.01 -15.10
C ILE A 180 13.09 7.80 -15.94
N GLU A 181 14.06 6.94 -16.23
CA GLU A 181 13.89 5.70 -16.95
C GLU A 181 13.70 4.54 -15.97
N TYR A 182 12.63 3.77 -16.17
CA TYR A 182 12.33 2.56 -15.41
C TYR A 182 12.32 1.37 -16.35
N GLU A 183 13.31 0.49 -16.23
CA GLU A 183 13.27 -0.83 -16.85
C GLU A 183 12.57 -1.78 -15.89
N VAL A 184 11.49 -2.39 -16.35
CA VAL A 184 10.63 -3.24 -15.54
C VAL A 184 10.45 -4.58 -16.22
N ALA A 185 10.56 -5.66 -15.45
CA ALA A 185 10.21 -7.01 -15.90
C ALA A 185 9.17 -7.60 -14.95
N LEU A 186 7.97 -7.87 -15.46
CA LEU A 186 6.86 -8.40 -14.68
C LEU A 186 6.98 -9.93 -14.58
N VAL A 187 7.02 -10.46 -13.37
CA VAL A 187 7.24 -11.89 -13.11
C VAL A 187 5.92 -12.58 -12.80
N THR A 188 5.14 -12.07 -11.85
CA THR A 188 3.87 -12.68 -11.45
C THR A 188 2.78 -11.62 -11.19
N VAL A 189 1.53 -12.03 -11.36
CA VAL A 189 0.33 -11.27 -11.00
C VAL A 189 -0.58 -12.18 -10.19
N LYS A 190 -0.89 -11.76 -8.96
CA LYS A 190 -1.83 -12.42 -8.06
C LYS A 190 -3.02 -11.49 -7.86
N SER A 191 -4.16 -11.88 -8.43
CA SER A 191 -5.36 -11.06 -8.34
C SER A 191 -5.92 -11.02 -6.93
N GLN A 192 -6.65 -9.97 -6.57
CA GLN A 192 -7.35 -9.94 -5.28
C GLN A 192 -8.27 -11.15 -5.07
N GLU A 193 -8.92 -11.64 -6.13
CA GLU A 193 -9.80 -12.81 -6.08
C GLU A 193 -9.03 -14.07 -5.76
N THR A 194 -7.89 -14.31 -6.43
CA THR A 194 -7.02 -15.46 -6.14
C THR A 194 -6.47 -15.41 -4.72
N MET A 195 -6.03 -14.24 -4.26
CA MET A 195 -5.55 -14.04 -2.88
C MET A 195 -6.65 -14.32 -1.84
N LYS A 196 -7.88 -13.85 -2.10
CA LYS A 196 -9.03 -14.12 -1.23
C LYS A 196 -9.37 -15.61 -1.22
N ALA A 197 -9.43 -16.25 -2.40
CA ALA A 197 -9.71 -17.68 -2.51
C ALA A 197 -8.65 -18.54 -1.80
N GLU A 198 -7.36 -18.21 -1.95
CA GLU A 198 -6.28 -18.90 -1.22
C GLU A 198 -6.38 -18.70 0.29
N ALA A 199 -6.68 -17.48 0.75
CA ALA A 199 -6.87 -17.20 2.17
C ALA A 199 -8.09 -17.95 2.74
N GLU A 200 -9.19 -18.01 2.00
CA GLU A 200 -10.39 -18.76 2.37
C GLU A 200 -10.12 -20.27 2.41
N MET A 201 -9.39 -20.82 1.43
CA MET A 201 -8.98 -22.22 1.41
C MET A 201 -8.07 -22.56 2.60
N LYS A 202 -7.09 -21.70 2.90
CA LYS A 202 -6.22 -21.84 4.08
C LYS A 202 -7.04 -21.81 5.37
N SER A 203 -7.94 -20.84 5.50
CA SER A 203 -8.83 -20.73 6.67
C SER A 203 -9.75 -21.94 6.83
N ALA A 204 -10.34 -22.42 5.74
CA ALA A 204 -11.18 -23.61 5.74
C ALA A 204 -10.38 -24.88 6.08
N GLY A 205 -9.15 -24.99 5.57
CA GLY A 205 -8.21 -26.05 5.93
C GLY A 205 -7.88 -26.03 7.42
N GLN A 206 -7.52 -24.85 7.96
CA GLN A 206 -7.21 -24.69 9.37
C GLN A 206 -8.41 -25.00 10.27
N LYS A 207 -9.63 -24.57 9.88
CA LYS A 207 -10.86 -24.89 10.63
C LYS A 207 -11.09 -26.41 10.73
N LYS A 208 -10.80 -27.17 9.67
CA LYS A 208 -10.89 -28.64 9.70
C LYS A 208 -9.82 -29.26 10.60
N THR A 209 -8.58 -28.75 10.52
CA THR A 209 -7.48 -29.18 11.40
C THR A 209 -7.83 -28.97 12.87
N ASP A 210 -8.31 -27.77 13.22
CA ASP A 210 -8.69 -27.45 14.60
C ASP A 210 -9.82 -28.33 15.11
N ASP A 211 -10.83 -28.58 14.27
CA ASP A 211 -11.95 -29.45 14.61
C ASP A 211 -11.49 -30.87 14.90
N SER A 212 -10.59 -31.42 14.07
CA SER A 212 -10.03 -32.75 14.28
C SER A 212 -9.24 -32.82 15.59
N LEU A 213 -8.37 -31.83 15.85
CA LEU A 213 -7.56 -31.77 17.07
C LEU A 213 -8.43 -31.68 18.33
N LEU A 214 -9.49 -30.86 18.29
CA LEU A 214 -10.46 -30.74 19.39
C LEU A 214 -11.21 -32.05 19.62
N GLN A 215 -11.70 -32.70 18.57
CA GLN A 215 -12.39 -33.99 18.70
C GLN A 215 -11.49 -35.06 19.31
N ASP A 216 -10.24 -35.14 18.89
CA ASP A 216 -9.29 -36.10 19.46
C ASP A 216 -8.94 -35.77 20.91
N TYR A 217 -8.81 -34.48 21.24
CA TYR A 217 -8.68 -34.03 22.62
C TYR A 217 -9.89 -34.41 23.47
N PHE A 218 -11.11 -34.24 22.96
CA PHE A 218 -12.32 -34.62 23.69
C PHE A 218 -12.42 -36.13 23.92
N LYS A 219 -12.10 -36.95 22.92
CA LYS A 219 -12.05 -38.41 23.06
C LYS A 219 -11.02 -38.83 24.11
N LYS A 220 -9.79 -38.29 24.03
CA LYS A 220 -8.70 -38.59 24.96
C LYS A 220 -9.05 -38.24 26.40
N ASN A 221 -9.69 -37.10 26.61
CA ASN A 221 -10.02 -36.58 27.95
C ASN A 221 -11.46 -36.90 28.40
N LYS A 222 -12.22 -37.69 27.61
CA LYS A 222 -13.61 -38.08 27.88
C LYS A 222 -14.56 -36.88 28.10
N ILE A 223 -14.35 -35.81 27.33
CA ILE A 223 -15.12 -34.57 27.40
C ILE A 223 -16.32 -34.66 26.45
N LYS A 224 -17.51 -34.27 26.95
CA LYS A 224 -18.72 -34.12 26.13
C LYS A 224 -19.00 -32.63 25.90
N ALA A 225 -18.43 -32.08 24.82
CA ALA A 225 -18.61 -30.68 24.44
C ALA A 225 -19.72 -30.50 23.41
N THR A 226 -20.41 -29.36 23.48
CA THR A 226 -21.40 -28.92 22.48
C THR A 226 -20.72 -28.01 21.47
N LYS A 227 -20.95 -28.25 20.16
CA LYS A 227 -20.40 -27.44 19.07
C LYS A 227 -21.43 -26.42 18.59
N THR A 228 -20.99 -25.18 18.35
CA THR A 228 -21.80 -24.14 17.71
C THR A 228 -21.60 -24.10 16.19
N ALA A 229 -22.38 -23.30 15.48
CA ALA A 229 -22.25 -23.13 14.02
C ALA A 229 -20.91 -22.50 13.59
N SER A 230 -20.34 -21.62 14.42
CA SER A 230 -19.03 -21.02 14.14
C SER A 230 -17.88 -22.03 14.26
N GLY A 231 -18.08 -23.09 15.06
CA GLY A 231 -17.09 -24.11 15.38
C GLY A 231 -16.57 -24.01 16.81
N LEU A 232 -17.03 -23.04 17.61
CA LEU A 232 -16.76 -23.00 19.05
C LEU A 232 -17.30 -24.28 19.71
N TYR A 233 -16.52 -24.85 20.62
CA TYR A 233 -16.98 -25.92 21.50
C TYR A 233 -17.06 -25.41 22.93
N TYR A 234 -18.05 -25.86 23.70
CA TYR A 234 -18.18 -25.47 25.10
C TYR A 234 -18.77 -26.58 25.96
N VAL A 235 -18.47 -26.50 27.26
CA VAL A 235 -19.06 -27.34 28.31
C VAL A 235 -19.50 -26.43 29.44
N VAL A 236 -20.81 -26.34 29.69
CA VAL A 236 -21.33 -25.63 30.87
C VAL A 236 -21.00 -26.44 32.12
N THR A 237 -20.13 -25.91 32.97
CA THR A 237 -19.69 -26.55 34.22
C THR A 237 -20.55 -26.14 35.41
N LYS A 238 -21.19 -24.96 35.33
CA LYS A 238 -22.19 -24.51 36.30
C LYS A 238 -23.25 -23.68 35.59
N LYS A 239 -24.53 -24.02 35.76
CA LYS A 239 -25.62 -23.21 35.22
C LYS A 239 -25.81 -21.95 36.06
N GLY A 240 -25.87 -20.79 35.39
CA GLY A 240 -26.22 -19.51 36.03
C GLY A 240 -27.73 -19.38 36.22
N THR A 241 -28.13 -18.50 37.14
CA THR A 241 -29.55 -18.24 37.46
C THR A 241 -30.04 -16.88 36.97
N GLY A 242 -29.14 -15.98 36.58
CA GLY A 242 -29.50 -14.66 36.08
C GLY A 242 -29.76 -14.62 34.57
N PRO A 243 -29.91 -13.41 34.00
CA PRO A 243 -30.13 -13.24 32.57
C PRO A 243 -28.92 -13.67 31.73
N THR A 244 -29.15 -13.92 30.45
CA THR A 244 -28.11 -14.17 29.45
C THR A 244 -27.66 -12.83 28.84
N PRO A 245 -26.34 -12.56 28.74
CA PRO A 245 -25.84 -11.33 28.13
C PRO A 245 -26.28 -11.16 26.68
N LYS A 246 -26.52 -9.91 26.29
CA LYS A 246 -26.79 -9.51 24.90
C LYS A 246 -25.64 -8.66 24.36
N ALA A 247 -25.46 -8.70 23.04
CA ALA A 247 -24.46 -7.87 22.37
C ALA A 247 -24.61 -6.38 22.73
N GLY A 248 -23.50 -5.74 23.08
CA GLY A 248 -23.42 -4.36 23.54
C GLY A 248 -23.51 -4.18 25.06
N GLU A 249 -24.03 -5.16 25.81
CA GLU A 249 -24.06 -5.10 27.27
C GLU A 249 -22.66 -5.25 27.86
N LYS A 250 -22.43 -4.59 29.00
CA LYS A 250 -21.16 -4.71 29.72
C LYS A 250 -21.23 -5.91 30.65
N ILE A 251 -20.30 -6.85 30.47
CA ILE A 251 -20.18 -8.02 31.35
C ILE A 251 -18.89 -7.96 32.15
N THR A 252 -18.90 -8.55 33.33
CA THR A 252 -17.71 -8.82 34.13
C THR A 252 -17.49 -10.32 34.20
N VAL A 253 -16.25 -10.75 34.02
CA VAL A 253 -15.88 -12.16 34.00
C VAL A 253 -14.66 -12.48 34.86
N ASN A 254 -14.64 -13.71 35.35
CA ASN A 254 -13.45 -14.37 35.85
C ASN A 254 -13.02 -15.43 34.84
N TYR A 255 -11.72 -15.63 34.66
CA TYR A 255 -11.20 -16.58 33.69
C TYR A 255 -9.79 -17.11 33.98
N THR A 256 -9.51 -18.25 33.38
CA THR A 256 -8.17 -18.80 33.17
C THR A 256 -8.07 -19.30 31.73
N GLY A 257 -7.09 -18.79 30.99
CA GLY A 257 -6.75 -19.22 29.63
C GLY A 257 -5.55 -20.16 29.63
N LYS A 258 -5.67 -21.28 28.92
CA LYS A 258 -4.62 -22.29 28.75
C LYS A 258 -4.58 -22.84 27.32
N THR A 259 -3.41 -23.29 26.89
CA THR A 259 -3.23 -24.03 25.63
C THR A 259 -3.67 -25.48 25.80
N MET A 260 -3.79 -26.21 24.69
CA MET A 260 -4.24 -27.62 24.67
C MET A 260 -3.34 -28.59 25.44
N ASP A 261 -2.07 -28.24 25.66
CA ASP A 261 -1.12 -28.97 26.49
C ASP A 261 -1.31 -28.72 28.00
N GLY A 262 -2.18 -27.77 28.38
CA GLY A 262 -2.46 -27.38 29.75
C GLY A 262 -1.67 -26.17 30.26
N THR A 263 -0.77 -25.59 29.45
CA THR A 263 0.02 -24.42 29.84
C THR A 263 -0.87 -23.20 30.00
N LYS A 264 -0.98 -22.66 31.23
CA LYS A 264 -1.71 -21.41 31.49
C LYS A 264 -0.93 -20.23 30.90
N PHE A 265 -1.59 -19.40 30.10
CA PHE A 265 -0.99 -18.20 29.52
C PHE A 265 -1.56 -16.91 30.13
N ASP A 266 -2.75 -16.95 30.71
CA ASP A 266 -3.40 -15.79 31.33
C ASP A 266 -4.47 -16.20 32.36
N SER A 267 -4.66 -15.40 33.40
CA SER A 267 -5.75 -15.55 34.36
C SER A 267 -5.92 -14.33 35.25
N ASN A 268 -7.17 -13.98 35.57
CA ASN A 268 -7.49 -12.95 36.55
C ASN A 268 -7.95 -13.49 37.92
N VAL A 269 -7.79 -14.80 38.16
CA VAL A 269 -8.08 -15.44 39.45
C VAL A 269 -6.87 -16.16 40.05
N ASP A 270 -5.76 -16.22 39.32
CA ASP A 270 -4.51 -16.85 39.73
C ASP A 270 -3.47 -15.75 40.03
N SER A 271 -3.00 -15.68 41.28
CA SER A 271 -2.08 -14.65 41.75
C SER A 271 -0.73 -14.68 41.04
N ALA A 272 -0.36 -15.79 40.39
CA ALA A 272 0.85 -15.89 39.60
C ALA A 272 0.89 -14.91 38.40
N PHE A 273 -0.27 -14.40 37.97
CA PHE A 273 -0.37 -13.49 36.82
C PHE A 273 -0.34 -12.01 37.19
N ASN A 274 -0.39 -11.65 38.48
CA ASN A 274 -0.28 -10.27 38.97
C ASN A 274 -1.39 -9.29 38.50
N HIS A 275 -2.49 -9.77 37.91
CA HIS A 275 -3.69 -8.97 37.58
C HIS A 275 -5.00 -9.67 37.98
N VAL A 276 -5.14 -9.95 39.28
CA VAL A 276 -6.27 -10.70 39.87
C VAL A 276 -7.58 -9.89 40.01
N GLN A 277 -7.87 -9.01 39.05
CA GLN A 277 -9.05 -8.15 39.07
C GLN A 277 -10.11 -8.66 38.07
N PRO A 278 -11.41 -8.62 38.41
CA PRO A 278 -12.48 -8.99 37.47
C PRO A 278 -12.38 -8.21 36.16
N PHE A 279 -12.43 -8.91 35.03
CA PHE A 279 -12.26 -8.29 33.72
C PHE A 279 -13.62 -7.87 33.16
N SER A 280 -13.78 -6.60 32.77
CA SER A 280 -15.06 -6.07 32.30
C SER A 280 -14.96 -5.47 30.91
N PHE A 281 -15.90 -5.79 30.02
CA PHE A 281 -15.93 -5.32 28.63
C PHE A 281 -17.34 -5.41 28.06
N ASN A 282 -17.58 -4.80 26.90
CA ASN A 282 -18.84 -4.90 26.16
C ASN A 282 -18.82 -6.13 25.25
N VAL A 283 -19.70 -7.09 25.53
CA VAL A 283 -19.76 -8.36 24.79
C VAL A 283 -20.34 -8.17 23.39
N GLY A 284 -19.83 -8.89 22.39
CA GLY A 284 -20.31 -8.84 21.02
C GLY A 284 -19.86 -7.60 20.23
N GLN A 285 -18.91 -6.82 20.78
CA GLN A 285 -18.37 -5.61 20.16
C GLN A 285 -16.92 -5.78 19.67
N ARG A 286 -16.42 -7.03 19.60
CA ARG A 286 -15.05 -7.37 19.18
C ARG A 286 -13.96 -6.69 20.01
N GLN A 287 -14.25 -6.43 21.28
CA GLN A 287 -13.27 -5.97 22.26
C GLN A 287 -12.38 -7.10 22.77
N VAL A 288 -12.79 -8.35 22.52
CA VAL A 288 -12.09 -9.59 22.85
C VAL A 288 -12.10 -10.53 21.65
N ILE A 289 -11.44 -11.69 21.75
CA ILE A 289 -11.45 -12.71 20.69
C ILE A 289 -12.89 -13.17 20.38
N ALA A 290 -13.15 -13.52 19.11
CA ALA A 290 -14.50 -13.85 18.64
C ALA A 290 -15.15 -15.01 19.41
N GLY A 291 -14.35 -16.00 19.84
CA GLY A 291 -14.84 -17.11 20.65
C GLY A 291 -15.33 -16.71 22.04
N TRP A 292 -14.82 -15.60 22.61
CA TRP A 292 -15.33 -15.04 23.86
C TRP A 292 -16.64 -14.28 23.66
N ASP A 293 -16.69 -13.43 22.63
CA ASP A 293 -17.91 -12.70 22.27
C ASP A 293 -19.08 -13.66 22.09
N GLU A 294 -18.86 -14.76 21.35
CA GLU A 294 -19.87 -15.80 21.19
C GLU A 294 -20.09 -16.61 22.48
N GLY A 295 -19.03 -17.18 23.07
CA GLY A 295 -19.14 -18.16 24.13
C GLY A 295 -19.74 -17.63 25.43
N LEU A 296 -19.50 -16.36 25.77
CA LEU A 296 -20.03 -15.76 27.00
C LEU A 296 -21.51 -15.40 26.87
N MET A 297 -22.01 -15.13 25.67
CA MET A 297 -23.45 -14.96 25.41
C MET A 297 -24.23 -16.29 25.45
N LEU A 298 -23.55 -17.43 25.59
CA LEU A 298 -24.20 -18.73 25.83
C LEU A 298 -24.44 -19.01 27.33
N LEU A 299 -23.94 -18.16 28.22
CA LEU A 299 -23.99 -18.36 29.67
C LEU A 299 -24.90 -17.36 30.37
N ASN A 300 -25.72 -17.84 31.28
CA ASN A 300 -26.46 -17.00 32.22
C ASN A 300 -25.50 -16.37 33.25
N LYS A 301 -25.82 -15.18 33.77
CA LYS A 301 -25.11 -14.60 34.93
C LYS A 301 -25.02 -15.61 36.08
N GLY A 302 -23.83 -15.72 36.66
CA GLY A 302 -23.43 -16.71 37.67
C GLY A 302 -23.03 -18.08 37.09
N GLY A 303 -23.09 -18.24 35.77
CA GLY A 303 -22.75 -19.47 35.06
C GLY A 303 -21.25 -19.59 34.82
N LYS A 304 -20.78 -20.84 34.74
CA LYS A 304 -19.41 -21.21 34.40
C LYS A 304 -19.38 -22.17 33.23
N ALA A 305 -18.37 -22.04 32.38
CA ALA A 305 -18.12 -23.00 31.32
C ALA A 305 -16.63 -23.11 31.01
N THR A 306 -16.27 -24.23 30.39
CA THR A 306 -15.03 -24.35 29.65
C THR A 306 -15.33 -24.12 28.17
N LEU A 307 -14.70 -23.12 27.57
CA LEU A 307 -14.74 -22.82 26.15
C LEU A 307 -13.50 -23.40 25.48
N TYR A 308 -13.68 -24.12 24.39
CA TYR A 308 -12.63 -24.67 23.54
C TYR A 308 -12.71 -23.95 22.19
N ILE A 309 -11.79 -23.02 21.99
CA ILE A 309 -11.84 -22.00 20.96
C ILE A 309 -10.86 -22.38 19.84
N PRO A 310 -11.35 -22.80 18.65
CA PRO A 310 -10.51 -22.97 17.47
C PRO A 310 -9.71 -21.70 17.17
N SER A 311 -8.55 -21.86 16.55
CA SER A 311 -7.62 -20.76 16.28
C SER A 311 -8.25 -19.62 15.49
N GLY A 312 -9.13 -19.91 14.53
CA GLY A 312 -9.87 -18.91 13.75
C GLY A 312 -10.86 -18.06 14.57
N LEU A 313 -11.30 -18.53 15.74
CA LEU A 313 -12.09 -17.77 16.71
C LEU A 313 -11.23 -17.15 17.83
N ALA A 314 -9.92 -17.38 17.80
CA ALA A 314 -8.92 -16.85 18.70
C ALA A 314 -8.01 -15.85 17.96
N TYR A 315 -6.71 -16.17 17.80
CA TYR A 315 -5.71 -15.28 17.21
C TYR A 315 -5.28 -15.66 15.77
N GLY A 316 -5.84 -16.73 15.20
CA GLY A 316 -5.54 -17.20 13.84
C GLY A 316 -4.05 -17.46 13.62
N GLU A 317 -3.52 -17.04 12.47
CA GLU A 317 -2.11 -17.21 12.10
C GLU A 317 -1.13 -16.35 12.93
N ARG A 318 -1.63 -15.53 13.86
CA ARG A 318 -0.81 -14.66 14.71
C ARG A 318 -0.41 -15.38 15.99
N SER A 319 0.81 -15.11 16.45
CA SER A 319 1.28 -15.47 17.79
C SER A 319 1.32 -14.22 18.66
N PRO A 320 0.31 -13.97 19.51
CA PRO A 320 0.23 -12.74 20.30
C PRO A 320 1.22 -12.72 21.47
N SER A 321 1.77 -13.87 21.85
CA SER A 321 2.82 -14.00 22.86
C SER A 321 3.61 -15.29 22.61
N PRO A 322 4.83 -15.43 23.17
CA PRO A 322 5.61 -16.66 23.05
C PRO A 322 4.91 -17.92 23.59
N LYS A 323 3.90 -17.76 24.46
CA LYS A 323 3.12 -18.87 25.03
C LYS A 323 1.96 -19.32 24.13
N ILE A 324 1.55 -18.48 23.17
CA ILE A 324 0.43 -18.76 22.27
C ILE A 324 0.98 -18.88 20.85
N PRO A 325 1.14 -20.10 20.32
CA PRO A 325 1.63 -20.28 18.95
C PRO A 325 0.61 -19.78 17.92
N ALA A 326 1.09 -19.49 16.72
CA ALA A 326 0.23 -19.28 15.55
C ALA A 326 -0.67 -20.51 15.34
N ASN A 327 -1.91 -20.27 14.94
CA ASN A 327 -2.95 -21.28 14.81
C ASN A 327 -3.23 -22.08 16.10
N GLY A 328 -2.97 -21.47 17.26
CA GLY A 328 -3.21 -22.08 18.57
C GLY A 328 -4.69 -22.17 18.92
N ILE A 329 -5.15 -23.38 19.26
CA ILE A 329 -6.45 -23.61 19.92
C ILE A 329 -6.32 -23.21 21.39
N LEU A 330 -7.28 -22.44 21.89
CA LEU A 330 -7.28 -21.96 23.27
C LEU A 330 -8.40 -22.61 24.08
N ILE A 331 -8.12 -22.92 25.34
CA ILE A 331 -9.09 -23.41 26.30
C ILE A 331 -9.26 -22.34 27.37
N PHE A 332 -10.48 -21.90 27.61
CA PHE A 332 -10.79 -20.94 28.66
C PHE A 332 -11.80 -21.50 29.63
N ASP A 333 -11.45 -21.51 30.90
CA ASP A 333 -12.42 -21.67 31.99
C ASP A 333 -12.92 -20.27 32.33
N VAL A 334 -14.23 -20.02 32.19
CA VAL A 334 -14.85 -18.70 32.35
C VAL A 334 -16.02 -18.73 33.32
N GLU A 335 -16.28 -17.59 33.96
CA GLU A 335 -17.46 -17.31 34.79
C GLU A 335 -17.99 -15.92 34.49
N VAL A 336 -19.29 -15.79 34.19
CA VAL A 336 -19.96 -14.49 34.07
C VAL A 336 -20.43 -14.07 35.44
N THR A 337 -19.80 -13.06 36.03
CA THR A 337 -20.10 -12.63 37.41
C THR A 337 -21.15 -11.53 37.45
N GLU A 338 -21.11 -10.59 36.50
CA GLU A 338 -21.99 -9.42 36.46
C GLU A 338 -22.41 -9.07 35.04
N ILE A 339 -23.62 -8.53 34.88
CA ILE A 339 -24.14 -8.00 33.61
C ILE A 339 -24.75 -6.63 33.91
N THR A 340 -24.17 -5.59 33.33
CA THR A 340 -24.69 -4.23 33.38
C THR A 340 -25.36 -3.89 32.04
N PRO A 341 -26.61 -3.39 32.06
CA PRO A 341 -27.28 -2.96 30.84
C PRO A 341 -26.43 -1.97 30.04
N ALA A 342 -26.53 -2.05 28.71
CA ALA A 342 -25.88 -1.08 27.84
C ALA A 342 -26.29 0.35 28.23
N ALA A 343 -25.32 1.26 28.34
CA ALA A 343 -25.63 2.68 28.52
C ALA A 343 -26.57 3.11 27.39
N PRO A 344 -27.64 3.89 27.67
CA PRO A 344 -28.51 4.37 26.61
C PRO A 344 -27.65 5.12 25.59
N ALA A 345 -27.80 4.77 24.31
CA ALA A 345 -27.16 5.51 23.24
C ALA A 345 -27.53 6.98 23.41
N ASN A 346 -26.54 7.87 23.46
CA ASN A 346 -26.78 9.31 23.47
C ASN A 346 -27.64 9.63 22.25
N VAL A 347 -28.93 9.82 22.46
CA VAL A 347 -29.83 10.44 21.49
C VAL A 347 -29.29 11.86 21.35
N PRO A 348 -28.79 12.28 20.17
CA PRO A 348 -28.44 13.67 19.95
C PRO A 348 -29.67 14.51 20.32
N PRO A 349 -29.53 15.61 21.07
CA PRO A 349 -30.68 16.46 21.39
C PRO A 349 -31.35 16.84 20.07
N GLY A 350 -32.57 16.34 19.89
CA GLY A 350 -33.39 16.66 18.74
C GLY A 350 -33.50 18.18 18.67
N HIS A 351 -33.21 18.74 17.50
CA HIS A 351 -33.62 20.09 17.18
C HIS A 351 -35.11 20.20 17.48
N SER A 352 -35.46 20.97 18.51
CA SER A 352 -36.80 21.49 18.66
C SER A 352 -37.07 22.34 17.42
N GLU A 353 -37.83 21.80 16.46
CA GLU A 353 -38.54 22.62 15.50
C GLU A 353 -39.43 23.54 16.32
N GLY A 354 -39.04 24.82 16.37
CA GLY A 354 -39.77 25.86 17.07
C GLY A 354 -41.17 26.00 16.49
N ASP A 355 -42.13 25.95 17.39
CA ASP A 355 -43.52 26.32 17.20
C ASP A 355 -43.69 27.63 16.41
N GLY A 356 -44.62 27.58 15.46
CA GLY A 356 -45.77 28.47 15.52
C GLY A 356 -45.56 29.94 15.16
N HIS A 357 -45.51 30.24 13.86
CA HIS A 357 -45.98 31.54 13.37
C HIS A 357 -47.51 31.62 13.46
N ARG A 358 -48.01 32.37 14.45
CA ARG A 358 -49.28 33.11 14.39
C ARG A 358 -49.16 34.39 15.24
N HIS A 359 -48.99 35.53 14.56
CA HIS A 359 -49.91 36.67 14.56
C HIS A 359 -49.32 37.86 13.81
#